data_AF-A0A5C7EXY2-F1
#
_entry.id   AF-A0A5C7EXY2-F1
#
_cell.length_a   1.000
_cell.length_b   1.000
_cell.length_c   1.000
_cell.angle_alpha   90.00
_cell.angle_beta   90.00
_cell.angle_gamma   90.00
#
_symmetry.space_group_name_H-M   'P 1'
#
loop_
_entity.id
_entity.type
_entity.pdbx_description
1 polymer ?
#
loop_
_entity_poly.entity_id
_entity_poly.type
_entity_poly.pdbx_seq_one_letter_code
_entity_poly.pdbx_strand_id
1 'polypeptide(L)'
;MNIKINNRSKHALPQYQTALSAGMDIHANLEEPVTLKSLERKLISTGLSIELPQGYEAQIRPRSGLAIKNGITVLNTPGTIDADYRGEIGVILVNLSGEEFTVNNGDRIAQMVIAKHENANWVQVDHLSETERGSGGFGSTSKPK
;
A
#
# COMPACT_ATOMS: atom_id res chain seq x y z
N MET A 1 6.45 -19.09 4.15
CA MET A 1 5.24 -18.51 4.76
C MET A 1 4.09 -18.76 3.80
N ASN A 2 2.94 -19.22 4.30
CA ASN A 2 1.76 -19.45 3.49
C ASN A 2 0.67 -18.46 3.92
N ILE A 3 0.01 -17.81 2.97
CA ILE A 3 -1.10 -16.86 3.21
C ILE A 3 -2.34 -17.47 2.57
N LYS A 4 -3.45 -17.56 3.31
CA LYS A 4 -4.71 -17.99 2.71
C LYS A 4 -5.33 -16.77 2.02
N ILE A 5 -5.89 -17.00 0.84
CA ILE A 5 -6.51 -15.97 0.02
C ILE A 5 -7.85 -16.48 -0.49
N ASN A 6 -8.87 -15.64 -0.37
CA ASN A 6 -10.16 -15.79 -1.04
C ASN A 6 -10.20 -14.79 -2.19
N ASN A 7 -10.26 -15.29 -3.42
CA ASN A 7 -10.32 -14.46 -4.62
C ASN A 7 -11.72 -14.58 -5.25
N ARG A 8 -12.50 -13.51 -5.15
CA ARG A 8 -13.82 -13.36 -5.79
C ARG A 8 -13.76 -12.53 -7.07
N SER A 9 -12.58 -12.07 -7.46
CA SER A 9 -12.37 -11.34 -8.71
C SER A 9 -12.35 -12.28 -9.91
N LYS A 10 -12.38 -11.70 -11.11
CA LYS A 10 -12.19 -12.42 -12.39
C LYS A 10 -10.71 -12.55 -12.78
N HIS A 11 -9.78 -12.10 -11.93
CA HIS A 11 -8.36 -11.98 -12.23
C HIS A 11 -7.53 -13.05 -11.53
N ALA A 12 -6.36 -13.35 -12.08
CA ALA A 12 -5.41 -14.27 -11.46
C ALA A 12 -4.95 -13.76 -10.09
N LEU A 13 -4.52 -14.69 -9.23
CA LEU A 13 -3.94 -14.34 -7.93
C LEU A 13 -2.72 -13.42 -8.12
N PRO A 14 -2.45 -12.49 -7.17
CA PRO A 14 -1.22 -11.70 -7.18
C PRO A 14 0.02 -12.58 -7.22
N GLN A 15 0.99 -12.21 -8.05
CA GLN A 15 2.23 -12.97 -8.27
C GLN A 15 3.44 -12.03 -8.28
N TYR A 16 4.56 -12.54 -7.76
CA TYR A 16 5.86 -11.90 -7.88
C TYR A 16 6.31 -11.96 -9.35
N GLN A 17 6.54 -10.79 -9.94
CA GLN A 17 6.86 -10.69 -11.37
C GLN A 17 8.29 -11.14 -11.70
N THR A 18 9.18 -11.09 -10.72
CA THR A 18 10.56 -11.60 -10.82
C THR A 18 10.95 -12.31 -9.52
N ALA A 19 11.98 -13.15 -9.57
CA ALA A 19 12.43 -13.94 -8.43
C ALA A 19 12.82 -13.12 -7.19
N LEU A 20 13.21 -11.85 -7.37
CA LEU A 20 13.64 -10.94 -6.30
C LEU A 20 12.65 -9.79 -6.07
N SER A 21 11.45 -9.87 -6.65
CA SER A 21 10.42 -8.85 -6.43
C SER A 21 9.96 -8.86 -4.97
N ALA A 22 9.91 -7.68 -4.35
CA ALA A 22 9.43 -7.56 -2.97
C ALA A 22 7.89 -7.60 -2.87
N GLY A 23 7.19 -7.17 -3.93
CA GLY A 23 5.73 -7.06 -3.94
C GLY A 23 5.06 -7.77 -5.10
N MET A 24 3.75 -7.94 -4.98
CA MET A 24 2.88 -8.57 -5.97
C MET A 24 1.89 -7.54 -6.51
N ASP A 25 1.76 -7.41 -7.82
CA ASP A 25 0.80 -6.49 -8.44
C ASP A 25 -0.65 -6.91 -8.09
N ILE A 26 -1.49 -5.93 -7.72
CA ILE A 26 -2.92 -6.09 -7.46
C ILE A 26 -3.71 -5.50 -8.61
N HIS A 27 -4.72 -6.23 -9.06
CA HIS A 27 -5.61 -5.83 -10.16
C HIS A 27 -6.90 -5.19 -9.63
N ALA A 28 -7.42 -4.20 -10.35
CA ALA A 28 -8.75 -3.65 -10.13
C ALA A 28 -9.82 -4.69 -10.51
N ASN A 29 -10.81 -4.90 -9.65
CA ASN A 29 -11.99 -5.73 -9.93
C ASN A 29 -13.22 -4.83 -9.98
N LEU A 30 -13.61 -4.43 -11.19
CA LEU A 30 -14.65 -3.43 -11.43
C LEU A 30 -15.72 -3.99 -12.39
N GLU A 31 -16.97 -3.59 -12.17
CA GLU A 31 -18.06 -3.84 -13.13
C GLU A 31 -17.98 -2.86 -14.30
N GLU A 32 -17.71 -1.58 -14.01
CA GLU A 32 -17.56 -0.49 -14.99
C GLU A 32 -16.27 0.30 -14.71
N PRO A 33 -15.66 0.94 -15.74
CA PRO A 33 -14.48 1.78 -15.54
C PRO A 33 -14.73 2.92 -14.55
N VAL A 34 -13.70 3.28 -13.78
CA VAL A 34 -13.75 4.38 -12.79
C VAL A 34 -12.76 5.47 -13.19
N THR A 35 -13.26 6.67 -13.48
CA THR A 35 -12.43 7.84 -13.77
C THR A 35 -12.18 8.66 -12.51
N LEU A 36 -10.91 9.04 -12.29
CA LEU A 36 -10.47 9.97 -11.26
C LEU A 36 -10.10 11.30 -11.93
N LYS A 37 -10.83 12.36 -11.58
CA LYS A 37 -10.45 13.74 -11.91
C LYS A 37 -9.24 14.19 -11.11
N SER A 38 -8.64 15.32 -11.50
CA SER A 38 -7.57 15.94 -10.73
C SER A 38 -8.00 16.14 -9.26
N LEU A 39 -7.15 15.70 -8.33
CA LEU A 39 -7.34 15.70 -6.87
C LEU A 39 -8.52 14.86 -6.35
N GLU A 40 -9.16 14.07 -7.21
CA GLU A 40 -10.18 13.11 -6.80
C GLU A 40 -9.56 11.87 -6.17
N ARG A 41 -10.29 11.26 -5.23
CA ARG A 41 -9.98 9.94 -4.67
C ARG A 41 -11.13 8.98 -4.84
N LYS A 42 -10.81 7.71 -5.10
CA LYS A 42 -11.78 6.61 -5.22
C LYS A 42 -11.25 5.38 -4.52
N LEU A 43 -12.15 4.64 -3.88
CA LEU A 43 -11.88 3.28 -3.42
C LEU A 43 -12.07 2.34 -4.61
N ILE A 44 -11.01 1.62 -4.97
CA ILE A 44 -11.03 0.62 -6.06
C ILE A 44 -11.05 -0.77 -5.44
N SER A 45 -12.11 -1.52 -5.73
CA SER A 45 -12.27 -2.92 -5.34
C SER A 45 -11.24 -3.83 -6.01
N THR A 46 -10.87 -4.91 -5.32
CA THR A 46 -9.88 -5.90 -5.81
C THR A 46 -10.46 -7.30 -5.88
N GLY A 47 -11.57 -7.57 -5.18
CA GLY A 47 -12.15 -8.89 -4.99
C GLY A 47 -11.29 -9.83 -4.16
N LEU A 48 -10.24 -9.33 -3.49
CA LEU A 48 -9.31 -10.15 -2.71
C LEU A 48 -9.57 -9.98 -1.21
N SER A 49 -9.61 -11.09 -0.49
CA SER A 49 -9.54 -11.12 0.98
C SER A 49 -8.44 -12.08 1.38
N ILE A 50 -7.68 -11.73 2.42
CA ILE A 50 -6.54 -12.54 2.86
C ILE A 50 -6.63 -12.86 4.35
N GLU A 51 -5.90 -13.88 4.76
CA GLU A 51 -5.65 -14.22 6.15
C GLU A 51 -4.14 -14.30 6.35
N LEU A 52 -3.62 -13.33 7.10
CA LEU A 52 -2.20 -13.25 7.43
C LEU A 52 -1.94 -13.93 8.79
N PRO A 53 -0.74 -14.51 8.98
CA PRO A 53 -0.30 -14.94 10.29
C PRO A 53 -0.10 -13.74 11.24
N GLN A 54 -0.24 -13.97 12.54
CA GLN A 54 0.09 -12.97 13.57
C GLN A 54 1.54 -12.49 13.43
N GLY A 55 1.77 -11.19 13.66
CA GLY A 55 3.08 -10.54 13.52
C GLY A 55 3.41 -10.13 12.09
N TYR A 56 2.43 -10.20 11.18
CA TYR A 56 2.56 -9.75 9.80
C TYR A 56 1.42 -8.82 9.40
N GLU A 57 1.76 -7.84 8.56
CA GLU A 57 0.79 -7.01 7.85
C GLU A 57 1.01 -7.17 6.34
N ALA A 58 -0.01 -6.85 5.55
CA ALA A 58 0.16 -6.58 4.13
C ALA A 58 0.11 -5.07 3.88
N GLN A 59 1.11 -4.58 3.18
CA GLN A 59 1.26 -3.17 2.83
C GLN A 59 0.89 -2.94 1.37
N ILE A 60 -0.14 -2.15 1.12
CA ILE A 60 -0.57 -1.72 -0.20
C ILE A 60 0.22 -0.47 -0.58
N ARG A 61 1.05 -0.59 -1.61
CA ARG A 61 1.97 0.47 -2.06
C ARG A 61 1.68 0.90 -3.50
N PRO A 62 1.98 2.16 -3.87
CA PRO A 62 1.88 2.65 -5.24
C PRO A 62 2.81 1.88 -6.19
N ARG A 63 2.43 1.80 -7.46
CA ARG A 63 3.30 1.34 -8.54
C ARG A 63 4.04 2.53 -9.12
N SER A 64 5.37 2.47 -9.21
CA SER A 64 6.21 3.60 -9.65
C SER A 64 5.82 4.11 -11.04
N GLY A 65 5.44 3.21 -11.95
CA GLY A 65 4.98 3.57 -13.30
C GLY A 65 3.73 4.45 -13.30
N LEU A 66 2.73 4.12 -12.47
CA LEU A 66 1.51 4.93 -12.35
C LEU A 66 1.80 6.28 -11.67
N ALA A 67 2.68 6.28 -10.67
CA ALA A 67 3.06 7.49 -9.95
C ALA A 67 3.75 8.52 -10.88
N ILE A 68 4.77 8.10 -11.64
CA ILE A 68 5.54 9.04 -12.48
C ILE A 68 4.84 9.40 -13.79
N LYS A 69 4.10 8.47 -14.41
CA LYS A 69 3.49 8.69 -15.73
C LYS A 69 2.11 9.34 -15.66
N ASN A 70 1.36 9.07 -14.59
CA ASN A 70 -0.06 9.44 -14.49
C ASN A 70 -0.37 10.26 -13.22
N GLY A 71 0.60 10.47 -12.32
CA GLY A 71 0.36 11.15 -11.04
C GLY A 71 -0.57 10.36 -10.11
N ILE A 72 -0.69 9.05 -10.31
CA ILE A 72 -1.59 8.19 -9.52
C ILE A 72 -0.82 7.56 -8.38
N THR A 73 -1.34 7.72 -7.17
CA THR A 73 -0.79 7.08 -5.97
C THR A 73 -1.89 6.50 -5.09
N VAL A 74 -1.47 5.70 -4.12
CA VAL A 74 -2.34 5.19 -3.05
C VAL A 74 -2.36 6.24 -1.95
N LEU A 75 -3.52 6.81 -1.65
CA LEU A 75 -3.65 7.98 -0.78
C LEU A 75 -3.17 7.70 0.65
N ASN A 76 -3.46 6.52 1.17
CA ASN A 76 -3.07 6.07 2.51
C ASN A 76 -1.76 5.26 2.49
N THR A 77 -0.86 5.48 1.52
CA THR A 77 0.35 4.65 1.39
C THR A 77 1.33 4.80 2.57
N PRO A 78 1.94 3.69 3.04
CA PRO A 78 1.53 2.30 2.77
C PRO A 78 0.18 2.00 3.43
N GLY A 79 -0.76 1.45 2.66
CA GLY A 79 -2.04 1.02 3.21
C GLY A 79 -1.87 -0.26 4.02
N THR A 80 -2.20 -0.24 5.30
CA THR A 80 -2.06 -1.40 6.19
C THR A 80 -3.29 -2.31 6.12
N ILE A 81 -3.04 -3.61 5.92
CA ILE A 81 -4.01 -4.69 6.06
C ILE A 81 -3.58 -5.53 7.26
N ASP A 82 -4.39 -5.49 8.32
CA ASP A 82 -4.14 -6.18 9.58
C ASP A 82 -4.33 -7.70 9.47
N ALA A 83 -3.67 -8.45 10.37
CA ALA A 83 -3.69 -9.91 10.32
C ALA A 83 -5.05 -10.54 10.63
N ASP A 84 -5.92 -9.84 11.35
CA ASP A 84 -7.27 -10.25 11.67
C ASP A 84 -8.33 -9.70 10.69
N TYR A 85 -7.92 -8.88 9.72
CA TYR A 85 -8.82 -8.39 8.68
C TYR A 85 -9.22 -9.53 7.72
N ARG A 86 -10.52 -9.70 7.47
CA ARG A 86 -11.07 -10.69 6.53
C ARG A 86 -11.97 -10.08 5.45
N GLY A 87 -12.09 -8.75 5.44
CA GLY A 87 -12.86 -8.04 4.43
C GLY A 87 -12.15 -8.00 3.08
N GLU A 88 -12.79 -7.33 2.12
CA GLU A 88 -12.17 -7.11 0.81
C GLU A 88 -11.08 -6.02 0.92
N ILE A 89 -9.90 -6.31 0.38
CA ILE A 89 -8.84 -5.32 0.22
C ILE A 89 -9.30 -4.30 -0.81
N GLY A 90 -9.48 -3.05 -0.37
CA GLY A 90 -9.71 -1.92 -1.25
C GLY A 90 -8.47 -1.05 -1.41
N VAL A 91 -8.27 -0.47 -2.59
CA VAL A 91 -7.16 0.44 -2.87
C VAL A 91 -7.69 1.86 -2.99
N ILE A 92 -7.29 2.76 -2.09
CA ILE A 92 -7.69 4.17 -2.15
C ILE A 92 -6.74 4.89 -3.11
N LEU A 93 -7.13 5.01 -4.37
CA LEU A 93 -6.36 5.77 -5.36
C LEU A 93 -6.69 7.26 -5.25
N VAL A 94 -5.68 8.10 -5.43
CA VAL A 94 -5.81 9.54 -5.62
C VAL A 94 -5.06 9.96 -6.89
N ASN A 95 -5.66 10.88 -7.65
CA ASN A 95 -5.04 11.48 -8.81
C ASN A 95 -4.43 12.84 -8.44
N LEU A 96 -3.10 12.93 -8.44
CA LEU A 96 -2.36 14.16 -8.15
C LEU A 96 -1.91 14.89 -9.43
N SER A 97 -2.29 14.40 -10.61
CA SER A 97 -2.04 15.06 -11.88
C SER A 97 -3.13 16.09 -12.23
N GLY A 98 -2.90 16.88 -13.27
CA GLY A 98 -3.91 17.76 -13.86
C GLY A 98 -4.84 17.07 -14.88
N GLU A 99 -4.54 15.82 -15.27
CA GLU A 99 -5.26 15.09 -16.31
C GLU A 99 -6.21 14.07 -15.68
N GLU A 100 -7.31 13.74 -16.35
CA GLU A 100 -8.18 12.64 -15.92
C GLU A 100 -7.48 11.28 -16.09
N PHE A 101 -7.71 10.36 -15.15
CA PHE A 101 -7.18 9.00 -15.22
C PHE A 101 -8.30 7.99 -15.05
N THR A 102 -8.43 7.06 -16.01
CA THR A 102 -9.46 6.01 -15.96
C THR A 102 -8.83 4.68 -15.59
N VAL A 103 -9.35 4.08 -14.51
CA VAL A 103 -9.04 2.71 -14.08
C VAL A 103 -10.04 1.78 -14.76
N ASN A 104 -9.52 0.80 -15.50
CA ASN A 104 -10.30 -0.26 -16.10
C ASN A 104 -10.26 -1.52 -15.23
N ASN A 105 -11.26 -2.38 -15.39
CA ASN A 105 -11.22 -3.71 -14.79
C ASN A 105 -9.98 -4.48 -15.29
N GLY A 106 -9.22 -5.05 -14.38
CA GLY A 106 -7.98 -5.77 -14.69
C GLY A 106 -6.73 -4.89 -14.80
N ASP A 107 -6.84 -3.57 -14.60
CA ASP A 107 -5.64 -2.75 -14.49
C ASP A 107 -4.86 -3.07 -13.22
N ARG A 108 -3.53 -3.12 -13.31
CA ARG A 108 -2.64 -3.26 -12.17
C ARG A 108 -2.50 -1.91 -11.47
N ILE A 109 -3.18 -1.74 -10.33
CA ILE A 109 -3.36 -0.43 -9.69
C ILE A 109 -2.42 -0.17 -8.51
N ALA A 110 -1.97 -1.22 -7.83
CA ALA A 110 -1.11 -1.15 -6.65
C ALA A 110 -0.24 -2.41 -6.57
N GLN A 111 0.66 -2.46 -5.59
CA GLN A 111 1.43 -3.65 -5.26
C GLN A 111 1.33 -3.96 -3.76
N MET A 112 1.25 -5.25 -3.43
CA MET A 112 1.21 -5.74 -2.06
C MET A 112 2.60 -6.22 -1.61
N VAL A 113 3.08 -5.75 -0.47
CA VAL A 113 4.28 -6.28 0.20
C VAL A 113 3.86 -6.88 1.53
N ILE A 114 4.29 -8.10 1.84
CA ILE A 114 4.06 -8.70 3.16
C ILE A 114 5.23 -8.34 4.06
N ALA A 115 4.94 -7.71 5.20
CA ALA A 115 5.95 -7.21 6.13
C ALA A 115 5.74 -7.82 7.51
N LYS A 116 6.83 -8.19 8.19
CA LYS A 116 6.80 -8.55 9.60
C LYS A 116 6.76 -7.27 10.44
N HIS A 117 5.95 -7.26 11.48
CA HIS A 117 5.92 -6.20 12.48
C HIS A 117 5.98 -6.81 13.90
N GLU A 118 6.22 -5.96 14.89
CA GLU A 118 6.22 -6.33 16.31
C GLU A 118 5.12 -5.55 17.03
N ASN A 119 4.59 -6.09 18.13
CA ASN A 119 3.67 -5.38 19.01
C ASN A 119 4.48 -4.75 20.15
N ALA A 120 4.45 -3.42 20.25
CA ALA A 120 5.12 -2.70 21.33
C ALA A 120 4.27 -2.69 22.61
N ASN A 121 4.95 -2.77 23.76
CA ASN A 121 4.36 -2.46 25.06
C ASN A 121 4.99 -1.15 25.56
N TRP A 122 4.16 -0.18 25.94
CA TRP A 122 4.64 1.11 26.41
C TRP A 122 5.16 1.01 27.85
N VAL A 123 6.32 1.60 28.11
CA VAL A 123 6.87 1.83 29.46
C VAL A 123 7.11 3.32 29.61
N GLN A 124 6.26 3.98 30.41
CA GLN A 124 6.36 5.42 30.66
C GLN A 124 7.52 5.71 31.63
N VAL A 125 8.37 6.68 31.31
CA VAL A 125 9.56 7.10 32.08
C VAL A 125 9.69 8.63 32.05
N ASP A 126 10.37 9.21 33.04
CA ASP A 126 10.60 10.65 33.11
C ASP A 126 11.68 11.14 32.13
N HIS A 127 12.67 10.28 31.83
CA HIS A 127 13.80 10.60 30.96
C HIS A 127 14.18 9.42 30.06
N LEU A 128 14.61 9.71 28.83
CA LEU A 128 15.20 8.74 27.89
C LEU A 128 16.74 8.82 27.95
N SER A 129 17.42 7.75 27.54
CA SER A 129 18.88 7.75 27.39
C SER A 129 19.33 8.68 26.27
N GLU A 130 20.49 9.31 26.43
CA GLU A 130 21.09 10.13 25.38
C GLU A 130 21.61 9.29 24.21
N THR A 131 21.55 9.86 23.00
CA THR A 131 22.12 9.28 21.78
C THR A 131 22.81 10.37 20.97
N GLU A 132 23.73 10.01 20.08
CA GLU A 132 24.42 10.96 19.18
C GLU A 132 23.43 11.81 18.36
N ARG A 133 22.29 11.23 17.95
CA ARG A 133 21.25 11.95 17.20
C ARG A 133 20.40 12.87 18.09
N GLY A 134 20.16 12.48 19.34
CA GLY A 134 19.34 13.23 20.29
C GLY A 134 17.99 13.66 19.70
N SER A 135 17.66 14.95 19.83
CA SER A 135 16.44 15.58 19.28
C SER A 135 16.54 16.02 17.81
N GLY A 136 17.60 15.62 17.09
CA GLY A 136 17.81 16.00 15.68
C GLY A 136 16.88 15.29 14.70
N GLY A 137 16.06 16.05 13.95
CA GLY A 137 15.15 15.56 12.91
C GLY A 137 14.94 16.58 11.78
N PHE A 138 14.13 16.22 10.78
CA PHE A 138 13.73 17.12 9.67
C PHE A 138 14.87 17.78 8.89
N GLY A 139 15.87 17.00 8.46
CA GLY A 139 16.99 17.51 7.68
C GLY A 139 18.15 18.07 8.50
N SER A 140 18.22 17.75 9.80
CA SER A 140 19.29 18.14 10.74
C SER A 140 20.71 17.70 10.35
N THR A 141 20.88 16.87 9.32
CA THR A 141 22.18 16.46 8.76
C THR A 141 22.60 17.24 7.52
N SER A 142 21.78 18.18 7.05
CA SER A 142 22.04 18.98 5.85
C SER A 142 22.88 20.20 6.22
N LYS A 143 24.06 20.36 5.64
CA LYS A 143 24.81 21.62 5.73
C LYS A 143 24.04 22.73 4.98
N PRO A 144 24.00 23.98 5.48
CA PRO A 144 23.50 25.09 4.68
C PRO A 144 24.32 25.18 3.39
N LYS A 145 23.63 25.38 2.25
CA LYS A 145 24.26 25.72 0.98
C LYS A 145 24.82 27.14 1.04
#